data_AF-A0AAV1VXR9-F1
#
_entry.id   AF-A0AAV1VXR9-F1
#
_cell.length_a   1.000
_cell.length_b   1.000
_cell.length_c   1.000
_cell.angle_alpha   90.00
_cell.angle_beta   90.00
_cell.angle_gamma   90.00
#
_symmetry.space_group_name_H-M   'P 1'
#
loop_
_entity.id
_entity.type
_entity.pdbx_description
1 polymer ?
#
loop_
_entity_poly.entity_id
_entity_poly.type
_entity_poly.pdbx_seq_one_letter_code
_entity_poly.pdbx_strand_id
1 'polypeptide(L)'
;MANQVDISSLHSPSLIIKKKNITRKKQKREELEREIGRPKMVVGWYHSHPGFGCWLSGVDINTQQSFEALNQCAVAVVVDPIQSVKGKVVIDAFRLINP
;
A
#
# COMPACT_ATOMS: atom_id res chain seq x y z
N MET A 1 -23.26 3.20 -3.42
CA MET A 1 -22.23 3.94 -4.16
C MET A 1 -20.88 3.36 -3.76
N ALA A 2 -20.06 2.88 -4.69
CA ALA A 2 -18.72 2.40 -4.35
C ALA A 2 -17.80 3.62 -4.19
N ASN A 3 -17.18 3.79 -3.02
CA ASN A 3 -16.15 4.80 -2.84
C ASN A 3 -14.91 4.35 -3.64
N GLN A 4 -14.45 5.18 -4.57
CA GLN A 4 -13.26 4.89 -5.35
C GLN A 4 -12.02 5.08 -4.47
N VAL A 5 -11.28 3.99 -4.21
CA VAL A 5 -9.99 4.02 -3.53
C VAL A 5 -8.90 3.98 -4.59
N ASP A 6 -8.05 5.01 -4.63
CA ASP A 6 -6.93 5.07 -5.55
C ASP A 6 -5.68 4.45 -4.96
N ILE A 7 -4.93 3.71 -5.78
CA ILE A 7 -3.67 3.07 -5.40
C ILE A 7 -2.51 3.79 -6.10
N SER A 8 -1.41 3.98 -5.39
CA SER A 8 -0.16 4.48 -5.98
C SER A 8 1.00 3.57 -5.60
N SER A 9 1.79 3.13 -6.59
CA SER A 9 2.99 2.33 -6.33
C SER A 9 4.12 3.22 -5.86
N LEU A 10 4.73 2.83 -4.74
CA LEU A 10 6.02 3.35 -4.33
C LEU A 10 7.11 2.54 -5.03
N HIS A 11 7.78 3.17 -6.00
CA HIS A 11 9.02 2.59 -6.51
C HIS A 11 10.07 2.64 -5.39
N SER A 12 10.77 1.54 -5.15
CA SER A 12 12.01 1.50 -4.37
C SER A 12 13.19 1.71 -5.31
N PRO A 13 13.70 2.93 -5.50
CA PRO A 13 14.90 3.14 -6.30
C PRO A 13 16.16 2.86 -5.49
N SER A 14 17.07 2.11 -6.11
CA SER A 14 18.50 2.22 -5.82
C SER A 14 18.97 3.65 -6.18
N LEU A 15 19.80 4.24 -5.31
CA LEU A 15 20.36 5.61 -5.34
C LEU A 15 19.48 6.76 -4.80
N ILE A 16 20.07 7.45 -3.82
CA ILE A 16 19.55 8.60 -3.04
C ILE A 16 19.07 9.77 -3.92
N ILE A 17 19.68 9.99 -5.09
CA ILE A 17 19.32 11.07 -6.02
C ILE A 17 17.94 10.83 -6.64
N LYS A 18 17.61 9.56 -6.97
CA LYS A 18 16.28 9.21 -7.52
C LYS A 18 15.19 9.28 -6.45
N LYS A 19 15.50 8.94 -5.19
CA LYS A 19 14.58 9.09 -4.04
C LYS A 19 14.09 10.52 -3.88
N LYS A 20 14.99 11.52 -3.86
CA LYS A 20 14.61 12.94 -3.69
C LYS A 20 13.64 13.43 -4.78
N ASN A 21 13.86 13.02 -6.03
CA ASN A 21 12.99 13.40 -7.15
C ASN A 21 11.61 12.72 -7.08
N ILE A 22 11.54 11.46 -6.65
CA ILE A 22 10.28 10.72 -6.47
C ILE A 22 9.48 11.29 -5.30
N THR A 23 10.11 11.62 -4.17
CA THR A 23 9.43 12.24 -3.02
C THR A 23 8.82 13.59 -3.40
N ARG A 24 9.55 14.43 -4.16
CA ARG A 24 9.01 15.70 -4.67
C ARG A 24 7.83 15.51 -5.62
N LYS A 25 7.93 14.55 -6.56
CA LYS A 25 6.81 14.22 -7.46
C LYS A 25 5.58 13.73 -6.71
N LYS A 26 5.76 12.92 -5.66
CA LYS A 26 4.68 12.43 -4.80
C LYS A 26 3.98 13.60 -4.09
N GLN A 27 4.75 14.47 -3.44
CA GLN A 27 4.23 15.66 -2.77
C GLN A 27 3.47 16.58 -3.73
N LYS A 28 4.03 16.83 -4.92
CA LYS A 28 3.38 17.64 -5.97
C LYS A 28 2.03 17.06 -6.41
N ARG A 29 1.93 15.73 -6.52
CA ARG A 29 0.69 15.04 -6.89
C ARG A 29 -0.37 15.17 -5.79
N GLU A 30 0.01 14.95 -4.55
CA GLU A 30 -0.90 15.10 -3.40
C GLU A 30 -1.43 16.53 -3.27
N GLU A 31 -0.58 17.53 -3.54
CA GLU A 31 -0.96 18.94 -3.56
C GLU A 31 -1.97 19.25 -4.68
N LEU A 32 -1.69 18.83 -5.92
CA LEU A 32 -2.61 19.00 -7.05
C LEU A 32 -3.96 18.32 -6.81
N GLU A 33 -3.97 17.11 -6.21
CA GLU A 33 -5.19 16.38 -5.88
C GLU A 33 -6.05 17.13 -4.85
N ARG A 34 -5.42 17.83 -3.89
CA ARG A 34 -6.15 18.71 -2.96
C ARG A 34 -6.75 19.92 -3.67
N GLU A 35 -6.00 20.54 -4.59
CA GLU A 35 -6.47 21.73 -5.34
C GLU A 35 -7.69 21.42 -6.21
N ILE A 36 -7.77 20.23 -6.81
CA ILE A 36 -8.94 19.79 -7.60
C ILE A 36 -10.10 19.23 -6.74
N GLY A 37 -10.06 19.43 -5.43
CA GLY A 37 -11.13 18.99 -4.51
C GLY A 37 -11.19 17.47 -4.30
N ARG A 38 -10.08 16.75 -4.49
CA ARG A 38 -9.97 15.29 -4.26
C ARG A 38 -8.94 14.99 -3.16
N PRO A 39 -9.12 15.48 -1.92
CA PRO A 39 -8.22 15.14 -0.82
C PRO A 39 -8.27 13.64 -0.54
N LYS A 40 -7.13 12.96 -0.65
CA LYS A 40 -7.01 11.53 -0.38
C LYS A 40 -6.37 11.30 0.97
N MET A 41 -6.89 10.32 1.70
CA MET A 41 -6.30 9.82 2.94
C MET A 41 -5.66 8.46 2.65
N VAL A 42 -4.50 8.20 3.25
CA VAL A 42 -3.89 6.88 3.23
C VAL A 42 -4.70 5.97 4.17
N VAL A 43 -5.31 4.93 3.60
CA VAL A 43 -6.16 3.96 4.33
C VAL A 43 -5.47 2.60 4.52
N GLY A 44 -4.23 2.47 4.08
CA GLY A 44 -3.51 1.21 4.11
C GLY A 44 -2.32 1.19 3.17
N TRP A 45 -1.79 -0.01 2.95
CA TRP A 45 -0.65 -0.27 2.08
C TRP A 45 -0.78 -1.65 1.44
N TYR A 46 0.01 -1.90 0.40
CA TYR A 46 0.02 -3.20 -0.27
C TYR A 46 1.43 -3.58 -0.67
N HIS A 47 1.68 -4.89 -0.73
CA HIS A 47 2.92 -5.44 -1.29
C HIS A 47 2.66 -6.81 -1.93
N SER A 48 3.66 -7.32 -2.62
CA SER A 48 3.56 -8.60 -3.33
C SER A 48 4.34 -9.70 -2.62
N HIS A 49 3.77 -10.91 -2.57
CA HIS A 49 4.43 -12.15 -2.17
C HIS A 49 4.49 -13.12 -3.35
N PRO A 50 5.52 -13.05 -4.22
CA PRO A 50 5.55 -13.84 -5.46
C PRO A 50 5.79 -15.33 -5.15
N GLY A 51 4.77 -16.17 -5.33
CA GLY A 51 4.86 -17.63 -5.22
C GLY A 51 4.70 -18.20 -3.80
N PHE A 52 4.40 -17.37 -2.80
CA PHE A 52 4.30 -17.78 -1.38
C PHE A 52 2.88 -17.69 -0.81
N GLY A 53 1.90 -17.18 -1.58
CA GLY A 53 0.55 -16.91 -1.10
C GLY A 53 0.47 -15.65 -0.22
N CYS A 54 -0.72 -15.41 0.34
CA CYS A 54 -1.01 -14.18 1.08
C CYS A 54 -0.97 -14.42 2.60
N TRP A 55 0.00 -13.80 3.27
CA TRP A 55 0.19 -13.82 4.72
C TRP A 55 1.08 -12.64 5.12
N LEU A 56 1.15 -12.32 6.41
CA LEU A 56 2.05 -11.29 6.93
C LEU A 56 3.25 -11.95 7.63
N SER A 57 4.47 -11.64 7.17
CA SER A 57 5.69 -11.99 7.89
C SER A 57 5.89 -11.14 9.15
N GLY A 58 6.85 -11.47 10.00
CA GLY A 58 7.18 -10.64 11.17
C GLY A 58 7.56 -9.20 10.82
N VAL A 59 8.19 -8.98 9.66
CA VAL A 59 8.52 -7.63 9.16
C VAL A 59 7.25 -6.91 8.70
N ASP A 60 6.34 -7.62 8.04
CA ASP A 60 5.06 -7.06 7.59
C ASP A 60 4.17 -6.69 8.78
N ILE A 61 4.14 -7.53 9.83
CA ILE A 61 3.42 -7.25 11.07
C ILE A 61 3.94 -5.96 11.72
N ASN A 62 5.26 -5.80 11.88
CA ASN A 62 5.84 -4.57 12.44
C ASN A 62 5.53 -3.33 11.58
N THR A 63 5.51 -3.50 10.25
CA THR A 63 5.12 -2.43 9.32
C THR A 63 3.64 -2.09 9.50
N GLN A 64 2.76 -3.09 9.58
CA GLN A 64 1.34 -2.91 9.80
C GLN A 64 1.05 -2.23 11.15
N GLN A 65 1.73 -2.59 12.23
CA GLN A 65 1.63 -1.89 13.52
C GLN A 65 1.95 -0.40 13.39
N SER A 66 2.97 -0.06 12.59
CA SER A 66 3.34 1.34 12.34
C SER A 66 2.24 2.08 11.57
N PHE A 67 1.58 1.44 10.61
CA PHE A 67 0.45 2.02 9.89
C PHE A 67 -0.80 2.13 10.76
N GLU A 68 -1.10 1.13 11.60
CA GLU A 68 -2.23 1.14 12.53
C GLU A 68 -2.08 2.20 13.63
N ALA A 69 -0.84 2.51 14.04
CA ALA A 69 -0.55 3.62 14.94
C ALA A 69 -0.86 5.00 14.30
N LEU A 70 -0.73 5.14 12.99
CA LEU A 70 -1.08 6.35 12.25
C LEU A 70 -2.58 6.42 11.93
N ASN A 71 -3.19 5.28 11.62
CA ASN A 71 -4.61 5.13 11.34
C ASN A 71 -5.06 3.73 11.79
N GLN A 72 -5.85 3.64 12.85
CA GLN A 72 -6.30 2.36 13.42
C GLN A 72 -7.06 1.47 12.42
N CYS A 73 -7.65 2.06 11.37
CA CYS A 73 -8.35 1.34 10.32
C CYS A 73 -7.45 0.98 9.13
N ALA A 74 -6.13 1.14 9.23
CA ALA A 74 -5.20 0.82 8.16
C ALA A 74 -5.27 -0.67 7.80
N VAL A 75 -5.30 -0.98 6.50
CA VAL A 75 -5.34 -2.35 5.98
C VAL A 75 -4.05 -2.68 5.23
N ALA A 76 -3.48 -3.86 5.48
CA ALA A 76 -2.42 -4.43 4.66
C ALA A 76 -3.01 -5.35 3.59
N VAL A 77 -2.71 -5.11 2.32
CA VAL A 77 -3.15 -5.96 1.21
C VAL A 77 -1.95 -6.72 0.64
N VAL A 78 -2.05 -8.05 0.57
CA VAL A 78 -1.01 -8.91 0.00
C VAL A 78 -1.53 -9.51 -1.29
N VAL A 79 -0.74 -9.40 -2.36
CA VAL A 79 -1.05 -9.98 -3.67
C VAL A 79 0.04 -11.00 -4.03
N ASP A 80 -0.34 -12.19 -4.49
CA ASP A 80 0.62 -13.11 -5.11
C ASP A 80 0.45 -13.07 -6.64
N PRO A 81 1.31 -12.32 -7.37
CA PRO A 81 1.19 -12.19 -8.81
C PRO A 81 1.60 -13.45 -9.58
N ILE A 82 2.35 -14.38 -8.96
CA ILE A 82 2.79 -15.62 -9.63
C ILE A 82 1.66 -16.64 -9.59
N GLN A 83 1.00 -16.78 -8.44
CA GLN A 83 -0.14 -17.69 -8.30
C GLN A 83 -1.46 -17.11 -8.85
N SER A 84 -1.51 -15.79 -9.09
CA SER A 84 -2.60 -15.15 -9.82
C SER A 84 -2.50 -15.49 -11.31
N VAL A 85 -3.30 -16.45 -11.75
CA VAL A 85 -3.38 -16.92 -13.14
C VAL A 85 -4.75 -16.60 -13.75
N LYS A 86 -4.94 -16.83 -15.05
CA LYS A 86 -6.22 -16.54 -15.71
C LYS A 86 -7.38 -17.22 -14.96
N GLY A 87 -8.36 -16.42 -14.55
CA GLY A 87 -9.55 -16.88 -13.82
C GLY A 87 -9.40 -16.95 -12.30
N LYS A 88 -8.22 -16.64 -11.73
CA LYS A 88 -8.00 -16.62 -10.28
C LYS A 88 -7.02 -15.52 -9.88
N VAL A 89 -7.48 -14.59 -9.04
CA VAL A 89 -6.62 -13.60 -8.40
C VAL A 89 -6.35 -14.05 -6.97
N VAL A 90 -5.08 -14.14 -6.59
CA VAL A 90 -4.63 -14.48 -5.23
C VAL A 90 -4.30 -13.18 -4.52
N ILE A 91 -5.23 -12.74 -3.68
CA ILE A 91 -5.17 -11.48 -2.94
C ILE A 91 -5.92 -11.67 -1.61
N ASP A 92 -5.34 -11.15 -0.53
CA ASP A 92 -6.01 -11.07 0.77
C ASP A 92 -5.72 -9.71 1.44
N ALA A 93 -6.56 -9.37 2.42
CA ALA A 93 -6.45 -8.15 3.21
C ALA A 93 -6.42 -8.48 4.70
N PHE A 94 -5.54 -7.81 5.43
CA PHE A 94 -5.23 -8.11 6.82
C PHE A 94 -5.29 -6.85 7.70
N ARG A 95 -5.67 -7.06 8.95
CA ARG A 95 -5.49 -6.14 10.09
C ARG A 95 -4.96 -6.96 11.25
N LEU A 96 -4.21 -6.34 12.15
CA LEU A 96 -3.77 -7.02 13.36
C LEU A 96 -4.92 -7.04 14.37
N ILE A 97 -4.97 -8.13 15.13
CA ILE A 97 -5.85 -8.24 16.28
C ILE A 97 -5.02 -7.83 17.48
N ASN A 98 -5.44 -6.78 18.18
CA ASN A 98 -4.88 -6.49 19.49
C ASN A 98 -5.35 -7.60 20.43
N PRO A 99 -4.42 -8.35 21.05
CA PRO A 99 -4.78 -9.35 22.06
C PRO A 99 -5.44 -8.71 23.28
#